data_AF-A0ABD0P9B9-F1
#
_entry.id   AF-A0ABD0P9B9-F1
#
_cell.length_a   1.000
_cell.length_b   1.000
_cell.length_c   1.000
_cell.angle_alpha   90.00
_cell.angle_beta   90.00
_cell.angle_gamma   90.00
#
_symmetry.space_group_name_H-M   'P 1'
#
loop_
_entity.id
_entity.type
_entity.pdbx_description
1 polymer ?
#
loop_
_entity_poly.entity_id
_entity_poly.type
_entity_poly.pdbx_seq_one_letter_code
_entity_poly.pdbx_strand_id
1 'polypeptide(L)' 'QLESLEQIFKGTYKTKYPIVGYTSRRVLNEDGSPNVDFKPEDQPNFTIKDEF' A
#
# COMPACT_ATOMS: atom_id res chain seq x y z
N GLN A 1 -21.76 5.01 5.74
CA GLN A 1 -20.71 5.76 6.48
C GLN A 1 -19.32 5.38 5.94
N LEU A 2 -19.05 5.67 4.65
CA LEU A 2 -17.77 5.34 3.98
C LEU A 2 -16.85 6.57 3.82
N GLU A 3 -17.40 7.79 3.91
CA GLU A 3 -16.65 9.04 3.71
C GLU A 3 -15.55 9.26 4.77
N SER A 4 -15.69 8.65 5.95
CA SER A 4 -14.74 8.81 7.07
C SER A 4 -13.38 8.16 6.79
N LEU A 5 -13.33 6.94 6.25
CA LEU A 5 -12.07 6.23 6.03
C LEU A 5 -11.25 6.82 4.88
N GLU A 6 -11.91 7.20 3.79
CA GLU A 6 -11.25 7.81 2.65
C GLU A 6 -10.70 9.20 2.99
N GLN A 7 -11.43 10.01 3.77
CA GLN A 7 -10.94 11.30 4.21
C GLN A 7 -9.77 11.19 5.20
N ILE A 8 -9.84 10.25 6.16
CA ILE A 8 -8.73 9.98 7.09
C ILE A 8 -7.50 9.49 6.31
N PHE A 9 -7.68 8.56 5.37
CA PHE A 9 -6.59 8.05 4.54
C PHE A 9 -5.93 9.16 3.70
N LYS A 10 -6.73 10.01 3.05
CA LYS A 10 -6.25 11.16 2.28
C LYS A 10 -5.50 12.18 3.15
N GLY A 11 -6.11 12.63 4.25
CA GLY A 11 -5.59 13.71 5.09
C GLY A 11 -4.34 13.34 5.90
N THR A 12 -4.17 12.06 6.25
CA THR A 12 -3.03 11.61 7.06
C THR A 12 -1.91 11.01 6.20
N TYR A 13 -2.26 10.06 5.32
CA TYR A 13 -1.25 9.26 4.64
C TYR A 13 -0.82 9.87 3.31
N LYS A 14 -1.76 10.31 2.46
CA LYS A 14 -1.41 10.87 1.14
C LYS A 14 -0.73 12.24 1.22
N THR A 15 -1.05 13.05 2.24
CA THR A 15 -0.42 14.36 2.43
C THR A 15 1.06 14.24 2.83
N LYS A 16 1.40 13.21 3.62
CA LYS A 16 2.78 13.01 4.10
C LYS A 16 3.63 12.19 3.12
N TYR A 17 3.02 11.28 2.38
CA TYR A 17 3.70 10.38 1.45
C TYR A 17 2.99 10.40 0.09
N PRO A 18 3.58 11.04 -0.95
CA PRO A 18 2.99 10.99 -2.28
C PRO A 18 2.94 9.53 -2.76
N ILE A 19 1.82 9.14 -3.37
CA ILE A 19 1.70 7.81 -3.98
C ILE A 19 2.54 7.81 -5.25
N VAL A 20 3.59 7.01 -5.28
CA VAL A 20 4.53 6.91 -6.41
C VAL A 20 4.29 5.68 -7.29
N GLY A 21 3.35 4.80 -6.91
CA GLY A 21 3.01 3.60 -7.67
C GLY A 21 2.06 2.67 -6.91
N TYR A 22 1.71 1.56 -7.56
CA TYR A 22 0.91 0.48 -7.00
C TYR A 22 1.64 -0.85 -7.15
N THR A 23 1.34 -1.81 -6.29
CA THR A 23 1.86 -3.18 -6.41
C THR A 23 0.71 -4.17 -6.33
N SER A 24 0.75 -5.20 -7.18
CA SER A 24 -0.16 -6.34 -7.12
C SER A 24 0.29 -7.39 -6.08
N ARG A 25 1.49 -7.23 -5.47
CA ARG A 25 1.97 -8.13 -4.44
C ARG A 25 1.10 -8.00 -3.19
N ARG A 26 0.60 -9.13 -2.71
CA ARG A 26 -0.20 -9.18 -1.49
C ARG A 26 0.68 -8.95 -0.26
N VAL A 27 0.41 -7.86 0.48
CA VAL A 27 1.14 -7.48 1.71
C VAL A 27 0.43 -7.98 2.97
N LEU A 28 -0.90 -8.08 2.94
CA LEU A 28 -1.72 -8.53 4.07
C LEU A 28 -2.00 -10.03 3.98
N ASN A 29 -2.43 -10.62 5.10
CA ASN A 29 -2.91 -12.01 5.11
C ASN A 29 -4.18 -12.18 4.25
N GLU A 30 -4.61 -13.43 4.06
CA GLU A 30 -5.83 -13.73 3.28
C GLU A 30 -7.08 -13.06 3.84
N ASP A 31 -7.16 -12.99 5.18
CA ASP A 31 -8.23 -12.33 5.93
C ASP A 31 -8.10 -10.80 6.01
N GLY A 32 -7.03 -10.22 5.48
CA GLY A 32 -6.75 -8.78 5.50
C GLY A 32 -6.06 -8.28 6.77
N SER A 33 -5.70 -9.15 7.71
CA SER A 33 -4.91 -8.76 8.89
C SER A 33 -3.45 -8.43 8.51
N PRO A 34 -2.74 -7.62 9.32
CA PRO A 34 -1.32 -7.34 9.11
C PRO A 34 -0.49 -8.63 9.09
N ASN A 35 0.38 -8.77 8.09
CA ASN A 35 1.33 -9.87 8.02
C ASN A 35 2.64 -9.50 8.75
N VAL A 36 2.94 -10.16 9.87
CA VAL A 36 4.15 -9.93 10.67
C VAL A 36 5.42 -10.47 10.01
N ASP A 37 5.27 -11.43 9.11
CA ASP A 37 6.39 -12.01 8.36
C ASP A 37 6.75 -11.16 7.13
N PHE A 38 5.99 -10.08 6.87
CA PHE A 38 6.31 -9.15 5.81
C PHE A 38 7.58 -8.37 6.14
N LYS A 39 8.59 -8.52 5.28
CA LYS A 39 9.84 -7.78 5.33
C LYS A 39 9.95 -6.86 4.10
N PRO A 40 9.93 -5.53 4.28
CA PRO A 40 10.09 -4.58 3.17
C PRO A 40 11.33 -4.85 2.31
N GLU A 41 12.42 -5.28 2.95
CA GLU A 41 13.70 -5.63 2.32
C GLU A 41 13.65 -6.89 1.45
N ASP A 42 12.69 -7.78 1.65
CA ASP A 42 12.44 -8.96 0.79
C ASP A 42 11.63 -8.57 -0.47
N GLN A 43 11.32 -7.29 -0.65
CA GLN A 43 10.81 -6.81 -1.94
C GLN A 43 11.97 -6.70 -2.94
N PRO A 44 11.83 -7.28 -4.14
CA PRO A 44 12.82 -7.07 -5.19
C PRO A 44 12.94 -5.57 -5.46
N ASN A 45 14.12 -5.13 -5.91
CA ASN A 45 14.29 -3.80 -6.49
C ASN A 45 13.07 -3.51 -7.38
N PHE A 46 12.33 -2.44 -7.06
CA PHE A 46 11.06 -2.12 -7.71
C PHE A 46 11.25 -2.17 -9.22
N THR A 47 10.74 -3.24 -9.84
CA THR A 47 10.70 -3.33 -11.30
C THR A 47 9.46 -2.56 -11.70
N ILE A 48 9.64 -1.27 -11.99
CA ILE A 48 8.58 -0.41 -12.49
C ILE A 48 8.16 -1.00 -13.83
N LYS A 49 6.92 -1.51 -13.89
CA LYS A 49 6.28 -1.82 -15.16
C LYS A 49 5.52 -0.57 -15.58
N ASP A 50 5.82 -0.08 -16.78
CA ASP A 50 4.96 0.89 -17.45
C ASP A 50 3.66 0.16 -17.82
N GLU A 51 2.66 0.27 -16.96
CA GLU A 51 1.29 -0.14 -17.27
C GLU A 51 0.60 1.04 -17.98
N PHE A 52 0.60 1.01 -19.32
CA PHE A 52 -0.21 1.88 -20.18
C PHE A 52 -1.48 1.14 -20.64
#